data_AF-A0A9P5D567-F1
#
_entry.id   AF-A0A9P5D567-F1
#
_cell.length_a   1.000
_cell.length_b   1.000
_cell.length_c   1.000
_cell.angle_alpha   90.00
_cell.angle_beta   90.00
_cell.angle_gamma   90.00
#
_symmetry.space_group_name_H-M   'P 1'
#
loop_
_entity.id
_entity.type
_entity.pdbx_description
1 polymer ?
#
loop_
_entity_poly.entity_id
_entity_poly.type
_entity_poly.pdbx_seq_one_letter_code
_entity_poly.pdbx_strand_id
1 'polypeptide(L)'
;MNVQPFMGLPVIPPTRPIQAIPNDRFPMDPHGAQEYLLCLATLVFTGLHVAGWYLPFPTSVERVLWRVASLILFAVTALFWVLETVASWHRLGRWTRLYLRISDRPSLPAFERRTTLRLDQERSREMSALPLPWEFWSTAPIAVLYTIARLYQLVGGFTGLREIDASAFVQVEWSAYLPHA
;
A
#
# COMPACT_ATOMS: atom_id res chain seq x y z
N MET A 1 -39.60 -9.19 -7.34
CA MET A 1 -39.27 -8.69 -8.70
C MET A 1 -37.80 -8.29 -8.69
N ASN A 2 -36.97 -8.82 -9.59
CA ASN A 2 -35.57 -8.40 -9.67
C ASN A 2 -35.51 -7.03 -10.37
N VAL A 3 -35.13 -5.98 -9.65
CA VAL A 3 -35.07 -4.60 -10.17
C VAL A 3 -33.75 -4.30 -10.88
N GLN A 4 -32.74 -5.15 -10.71
CA GLN A 4 -31.39 -4.97 -11.28
C GLN A 4 -31.36 -4.79 -12.81
N PRO A 5 -32.16 -5.52 -13.62
CA PRO A 5 -32.20 -5.33 -15.07
C PRO A 5 -32.72 -3.95 -15.49
N PHE A 6 -33.61 -3.34 -14.70
CA PHE A 6 -34.17 -2.02 -14.99
C PHE A 6 -33.17 -0.88 -14.71
N MET A 7 -32.18 -1.14 -13.86
CA MET A 7 -31.12 -0.19 -13.49
C MET A 7 -29.85 -0.38 -14.33
N GLY A 8 -29.85 -1.28 -15.32
CA GLY A 8 -28.66 -1.60 -16.12
C GLY A 8 -27.55 -2.28 -15.32
N LEU A 9 -27.87 -2.87 -14.16
CA LEU A 9 -26.90 -3.56 -13.34
C LEU A 9 -26.68 -4.99 -13.85
N PRO A 10 -25.44 -5.51 -13.80
CA PRO A 10 -25.15 -6.88 -14.20
C PRO A 10 -25.93 -7.86 -13.31
N VAL A 11 -26.70 -8.74 -13.95
CA VAL A 11 -27.43 -9.83 -13.30
C VAL A 11 -26.66 -11.13 -13.42
N ILE A 12 -26.74 -11.95 -12.38
CA ILE A 12 -26.07 -13.26 -12.34
C ILE A 12 -26.58 -14.11 -13.52
N PRO A 13 -25.71 -14.59 -14.41
CA PRO A 13 -26.13 -15.44 -15.52
C PRO A 13 -26.75 -16.75 -15.02
N PRO A 14 -27.78 -17.29 -15.70
CA PRO A 14 -28.47 -18.51 -15.28
C PRO A 14 -27.61 -19.78 -15.47
N THR A 15 -26.54 -19.69 -16.26
CA THR A 15 -25.61 -20.79 -16.52
C THR A 15 -24.66 -21.01 -15.34
N ARG A 16 -24.46 -22.28 -14.98
CA ARG A 16 -23.49 -22.68 -13.94
C ARG A 16 -22.19 -23.19 -14.58
N PRO A 17 -21.03 -23.00 -13.94
CA PRO A 17 -20.80 -22.35 -12.64
C PRO A 17 -20.92 -20.82 -12.69
N ILE A 18 -21.39 -20.19 -11.59
CA ILE A 18 -21.44 -18.73 -11.48
C ILE A 18 -20.01 -18.20 -11.46
N GLN A 19 -19.68 -17.30 -12.38
CA GLN A 19 -18.43 -16.56 -12.32
C GLN A 19 -18.43 -15.67 -11.07
N ALA A 20 -17.47 -15.87 -10.16
CA ALA A 20 -17.35 -15.05 -8.96
C ALA A 20 -17.08 -13.59 -9.35
N ILE A 21 -17.88 -12.66 -8.80
CA ILE A 21 -17.61 -11.23 -8.91
C ILE A 21 -16.35 -10.97 -8.08
N PRO A 22 -15.23 -10.55 -8.69
CA PRO A 22 -13.99 -10.38 -7.94
C PRO A 22 -14.14 -9.21 -6.95
N ASN A 23 -14.10 -9.50 -5.65
CA ASN A 23 -14.23 -8.50 -4.58
C ASN A 23 -12.88 -7.85 -4.22
N ASP A 24 -11.79 -8.30 -4.85
CA ASP A 24 -10.45 -8.14 -4.28
C ASP A 24 -9.67 -6.95 -4.87
N ARG A 25 -10.24 -6.25 -5.85
CA ARG A 25 -9.65 -5.03 -6.42
C ARG A 25 -10.74 -4.01 -6.69
N PHE A 26 -10.65 -2.86 -6.00
CA PHE A 26 -11.33 -1.64 -6.43
C PHE A 26 -11.05 -1.40 -7.92
N PRO A 27 -11.99 -0.82 -8.70
CA PRO A 27 -11.78 -0.44 -10.09
C PRO A 27 -10.76 0.70 -10.17
N MET A 28 -9.50 0.37 -9.93
CA MET A 28 -8.36 1.26 -10.01
C MET A 28 -7.97 1.34 -11.48
N ASP A 29 -7.76 2.57 -11.97
CA ASP A 29 -7.14 2.76 -13.26
C ASP A 29 -5.72 2.15 -13.20
N PRO A 30 -5.40 1.12 -14.01
CA PRO A 30 -4.08 0.50 -14.02
C PRO A 30 -2.95 1.49 -14.35
N HIS A 31 -3.27 2.70 -14.82
CA HIS A 31 -2.30 3.76 -15.08
C HIS A 31 -2.55 5.02 -14.26
N GLY A 32 -3.40 4.95 -13.25
CA GLY A 32 -3.77 6.08 -12.40
C GLY A 32 -2.64 6.53 -11.47
N ALA A 33 -2.77 7.76 -10.95
CA ALA A 33 -1.84 8.31 -9.96
C ALA A 33 -1.97 7.66 -8.56
N GLN A 34 -3.01 6.85 -8.35
CA GLN A 34 -3.37 6.26 -7.05
C GLN A 34 -2.25 5.39 -6.46
N GLU A 35 -1.57 4.58 -7.27
CA GLU A 35 -0.45 3.75 -6.85
C GLU A 35 0.70 4.60 -6.30
N TYR A 36 1.03 5.70 -6.98
CA TYR A 36 2.08 6.63 -6.54
C TYR A 36 1.68 7.40 -5.27
N LEU A 37 0.41 7.77 -5.14
CA LEU A 37 -0.11 8.41 -3.93
C LEU A 37 -0.04 7.46 -2.73
N LEU A 38 -0.40 6.19 -2.91
CA LEU A 38 -0.30 5.18 -1.86
C LEU A 38 1.16 4.89 -1.49
N CYS A 39 2.05 4.82 -2.48
CA CYS A 39 3.50 4.73 -2.28
C CYS A 39 4.02 5.89 -1.44
N LEU A 40 3.69 7.12 -1.81
CA LEU A 40 4.06 8.31 -1.06
C LEU A 40 3.51 8.27 0.37
N ALA A 41 2.23 7.98 0.55
CA ALA A 41 1.59 7.95 1.86
C ALA A 41 2.24 6.93 2.80
N THR A 42 2.54 5.73 2.30
CA THR A 42 3.17 4.66 3.09
C THR A 42 4.64 4.94 3.40
N LEU A 43 5.39 5.55 2.47
CA LEU A 43 6.77 6.00 2.72
C LEU A 43 6.84 7.16 3.71
N VAL A 44 5.92 8.12 3.62
CA VAL A 44 5.81 9.20 4.62
C VAL A 44 5.50 8.60 5.98
N PHE A 45 4.55 7.66 6.06
CA PHE A 45 4.20 6.99 7.30
C PHE A 45 5.38 6.25 7.94
N THR A 46 6.17 5.50 7.17
CA THR A 46 7.35 4.81 7.71
C THR A 46 8.50 5.78 8.00
N GLY A 47 8.62 6.85 7.22
CA GLY A 47 9.59 7.92 7.41
C GLY A 47 9.39 8.70 8.71
N LEU A 48 8.14 8.82 9.20
CA LEU A 48 7.86 9.45 10.50
C LEU A 48 8.56 8.75 11.67
N HIS A 49 8.68 7.42 11.63
CA HIS A 49 9.40 6.68 12.68
C HIS A 49 10.90 6.99 12.67
N VAL A 50 11.47 7.16 11.47
CA VAL A 50 12.85 7.61 11.30
C VAL A 50 13.02 9.05 11.76
N ALA A 51 12.03 9.92 11.53
CA ALA A 51 12.04 11.31 12.00
C ALA A 51 12.12 11.40 13.54
N GLY A 52 11.63 10.38 14.26
CA GLY A 52 11.82 10.20 15.71
C GLY A 52 13.25 9.88 16.16
N TRP A 53 14.28 10.19 15.36
CA TRP A 53 15.68 9.82 15.60
C TRP A 53 16.27 10.33 16.92
N TYR A 54 15.79 11.50 17.35
CA TYR A 54 16.26 12.22 18.54
C TYR A 54 15.30 12.12 19.73
N LEU A 55 14.31 11.23 19.67
CA LEU A 55 13.44 11.00 20.81
C LEU A 55 14.28 10.57 22.03
N PRO A 56 14.00 11.14 23.22
CA PRO A 56 14.64 10.70 24.45
C PRO A 56 14.14 9.29 24.78
N PHE A 57 15.07 8.37 24.97
CA PHE A 57 14.80 7.00 25.43
C PHE A 57 15.49 6.77 26.77
N PRO A 58 14.88 5.98 27.67
CA PRO A 58 15.42 5.68 28.99
C PRO A 58 16.80 5.04 28.92
N THR A 59 16.99 4.12 27.98
CA THR A 59 18.26 3.43 27.79
C THR A 59 18.88 3.68 26.40
N SER A 60 20.21 3.63 26.33
CA SER A 60 20.95 3.69 25.06
C SER A 60 20.61 2.52 24.14
N VAL A 61 20.27 1.35 24.71
CA VAL A 61 19.93 0.15 23.96
C VAL A 61 18.60 0.32 23.24
N GLU A 62 17.56 0.79 23.93
CA GLU A 62 16.25 1.07 23.33
C GLU A 62 16.36 2.11 22.20
N ARG A 63 17.19 3.13 22.38
CA ARG A 63 17.44 4.13 21.33
C ARG A 63 18.06 3.51 20.07
N VAL A 64 19.05 2.65 20.22
CA VAL A 64 19.70 1.98 19.08
C VAL A 64 18.73 1.02 18.40
N LEU A 65 18.00 0.22 19.17
CA LEU A 65 17.00 -0.70 18.66
C LEU A 65 15.87 0.04 17.91
N TRP A 66 15.39 1.18 18.42
CA TRP A 66 14.43 2.05 17.73
C TRP A 66 14.94 2.52 16.39
N ARG A 67 16.18 3.02 16.32
CA ARG A 67 16.80 3.50 15.08
C ARG A 67 16.94 2.38 14.05
N VAL A 68 17.45 1.23 14.48
CA VAL A 68 17.61 0.06 13.61
C VAL A 68 16.26 -0.43 13.12
N ALA A 69 15.26 -0.59 13.98
CA ALA A 69 13.91 -1.01 13.60
C ALA A 69 13.24 -0.01 12.65
N SER A 70 13.43 1.30 12.86
CA SER A 70 12.89 2.35 12.00
C SER A 70 13.54 2.37 10.62
N LEU A 71 14.86 2.19 10.54
CA LEU A 71 15.56 2.05 9.27
C LEU A 71 15.14 0.79 8.52
N ILE A 72 15.02 -0.34 9.23
CA ILE A 72 14.55 -1.60 8.64
C ILE A 72 13.14 -1.39 8.08
N LEU A 73 12.21 -0.84 8.87
CA LEU A 73 10.83 -0.63 8.46
C LEU A 73 10.73 0.27 7.21
N PHE A 74 11.48 1.38 7.19
CA PHE A 74 11.51 2.26 6.03
C PHE A 74 12.11 1.56 4.80
N ALA A 75 13.24 0.87 4.97
CA ALA A 75 13.93 0.19 3.88
C ALA A 75 13.09 -0.96 3.26
N VAL A 76 12.44 -1.79 4.09
CA VAL A 76 11.60 -2.89 3.58
C VAL A 76 10.36 -2.37 2.88
N THR A 77 9.75 -1.28 3.36
CA THR A 77 8.63 -0.63 2.67
C THR A 77 9.07 -0.02 1.34
N ALA A 78 10.22 0.65 1.29
CA ALA A 78 10.76 1.17 0.03
C ALA A 78 11.08 0.05 -0.96
N LEU A 79 11.69 -1.05 -0.49
CA LEU A 79 11.99 -2.21 -1.32
C LEU A 79 10.72 -2.86 -1.88
N PHE A 80 9.68 -3.04 -1.06
CA PHE A 80 8.39 -3.54 -1.51
C PHE A 80 7.83 -2.69 -2.66
N TRP A 81 7.83 -1.36 -2.52
CA TRP A 81 7.35 -0.46 -3.56
C TRP A 81 8.19 -0.49 -4.83
N VAL A 82 9.51 -0.66 -4.73
CA VAL A 82 10.37 -0.84 -5.89
C VAL A 82 10.01 -2.12 -6.64
N LEU A 83 9.84 -3.24 -5.93
CA LEU A 83 9.47 -4.52 -6.53
C LEU A 83 8.08 -4.45 -7.19
N GLU A 84 7.09 -3.88 -6.50
CA GLU A 84 5.75 -3.67 -7.06
C GLU A 84 5.78 -2.76 -8.28
N THR A 85 6.56 -1.66 -8.25
CA THR A 85 6.69 -0.76 -9.41
C THR A 85 7.33 -1.48 -10.60
N VAL A 86 8.39 -2.26 -10.37
CA VAL A 86 9.06 -3.04 -11.42
C VAL A 86 8.12 -4.09 -12.00
N ALA A 87 7.38 -4.81 -11.15
CA ALA A 87 6.39 -5.79 -11.58
C ALA A 87 5.23 -5.13 -12.35
N SER A 88 4.72 -4.00 -11.87
CA SER A 88 3.71 -3.16 -12.52
C SER A 88 4.18 -2.68 -13.89
N TRP A 89 5.45 -2.27 -14.00
CA TRP A 89 6.06 -1.86 -15.27
C TRP A 89 6.17 -3.01 -16.26
N HIS A 90 6.56 -4.20 -15.80
CA HIS A 90 6.65 -5.40 -16.62
C HIS A 90 5.28 -5.87 -17.10
N ARG A 91 4.28 -5.97 -16.21
CA ARG A 91 2.91 -6.41 -16.53
C ARG A 91 2.17 -5.45 -17.47
N LEU A 92 2.26 -4.15 -17.20
CA LEU A 92 1.48 -3.13 -17.92
C LEU A 92 2.22 -2.54 -19.14
N GLY A 93 3.50 -2.85 -19.31
CA GLY A 93 4.32 -2.29 -20.40
C GLY A 93 4.33 -0.77 -20.40
N ARG A 94 4.45 -0.14 -19.21
CA ARG A 94 4.34 1.32 -19.05
C ARG A 94 5.35 2.08 -19.91
N TRP A 95 6.56 1.55 -20.09
CA TRP A 95 7.56 2.11 -21.01
C TRP A 95 7.10 2.12 -22.45
N THR A 96 6.50 1.03 -22.92
CA THR A 96 5.94 0.95 -24.27
C THR A 96 4.81 1.96 -24.45
N ARG A 97 3.95 2.12 -23.44
CA ARG A 97 2.90 3.14 -23.44
C ARG A 97 3.48 4.56 -23.48
N LEU A 98 4.49 4.84 -22.67
CA LEU A 98 5.15 6.15 -22.61
C LEU A 98 5.86 6.46 -23.94
N TYR A 99 6.60 5.48 -24.47
CA TYR A 99 7.25 5.56 -25.78
C TYR A 99 6.23 5.84 -26.89
N LEU A 100 5.13 5.11 -26.95
CA LEU A 100 4.06 5.35 -27.92
C LEU A 100 3.39 6.72 -27.72
N ARG A 101 3.22 7.19 -26.47
CA ARG A 101 2.71 8.54 -26.21
C ARG A 101 3.63 9.65 -26.71
N ILE A 102 4.94 9.43 -26.70
CA ILE A 102 5.94 10.42 -27.11
C ILE A 102 6.22 10.33 -28.62
N SER A 103 6.34 9.12 -29.16
CA SER A 103 6.80 8.84 -30.52
C SER A 103 5.66 8.62 -31.51
N ASP A 104 4.63 7.84 -31.15
CA ASP A 104 3.59 7.38 -32.08
C ASP A 104 2.20 7.29 -31.41
N ARG A 105 1.61 8.48 -31.17
CA ARG A 105 0.30 8.67 -30.54
C ARG A 105 -0.83 7.85 -31.20
N PRO A 106 -0.97 7.76 -32.54
CA PRO A 106 -2.10 7.05 -33.15
C PRO A 106 -2.08 5.53 -32.91
N SER A 107 -0.92 4.94 -32.63
CA SER A 107 -0.78 3.50 -32.31
C SER A 107 -1.12 3.16 -30.85
N LEU A 108 -1.24 4.19 -29.99
CA LEU A 108 -1.53 4.03 -28.56
C LEU A 108 -2.83 3.27 -28.27
N PRO A 109 -4.00 3.59 -28.90
CA PRO A 109 -5.26 2.93 -28.58
C PRO A 109 -5.26 1.44 -28.94
N ALA A 110 -4.48 1.06 -29.95
CA ALA A 110 -4.32 -0.34 -30.36
C ALA A 110 -3.40 -1.12 -29.39
N PHE A 111 -2.40 -0.45 -28.80
CA PHE A 111 -1.62 -1.03 -27.70
C PHE A 111 -2.48 -1.20 -26.45
N GLU A 112 -3.21 -0.15 -26.05
CA GLU A 112 -4.06 -0.17 -24.86
C GLU A 112 -5.11 -1.27 -24.93
N ARG A 113 -5.79 -1.44 -26.08
CA ARG A 113 -6.75 -2.54 -26.31
C ARG A 113 -6.11 -3.92 -26.19
N ARG A 114 -4.89 -4.11 -26.71
CA ARG A 114 -4.19 -5.40 -26.60
C ARG A 114 -3.79 -5.69 -25.16
N THR A 115 -3.34 -4.67 -24.44
CA THR A 115 -2.93 -4.80 -23.04
C THR A 115 -4.13 -5.09 -22.14
N THR A 116 -5.27 -4.40 -22.31
CA THR A 116 -6.49 -4.70 -21.52
C THR A 116 -7.01 -6.11 -21.77
N LEU A 117 -7.05 -6.56 -23.02
CA LEU A 117 -7.46 -7.94 -23.34
C LEU A 117 -6.53 -8.99 -22.72
N ARG A 118 -5.22 -8.75 -22.73
CA ARG A 118 -4.23 -9.63 -22.07
C ARG A 118 -4.44 -9.66 -20.57
N LEU A 119 -4.60 -8.50 -19.94
CA LEU A 119 -4.83 -8.40 -18.50
C LEU A 119 -6.14 -9.09 -18.09
N ASP A 120 -7.21 -8.98 -18.88
CA ASP A 120 -8.48 -9.67 -18.60
C ASP A 120 -8.36 -11.19 -18.74
N GLN A 121 -7.59 -11.66 -19.73
CA GLN A 121 -7.29 -13.08 -19.90
C GLN A 121 -6.40 -13.62 -18.78
N GLU A 122 -5.33 -12.91 -18.43
CA GLU A 122 -4.42 -13.25 -17.33
C GLU A 122 -5.15 -13.21 -15.99
N ARG A 123 -5.99 -12.19 -15.74
CA ARG A 123 -6.86 -12.10 -14.56
C ARG A 123 -7.74 -13.34 -14.41
N SER A 124 -8.36 -13.76 -15.51
CA SER A 124 -9.22 -14.94 -15.51
C SER A 124 -8.44 -16.22 -15.19
N ARG A 125 -7.15 -16.27 -15.54
CA ARG A 125 -6.25 -17.40 -15.29
C ARG A 125 -5.67 -17.38 -13.88
N GLU A 126 -5.22 -16.22 -13.39
CA GLU A 126 -4.67 -16.02 -12.04
C GLU A 126 -5.70 -16.29 -10.93
N MET A 127 -6.99 -15.98 -11.14
CA MET A 127 -8.06 -16.34 -10.19
C MET A 127 -8.13 -17.85 -9.88
N SER A 128 -7.53 -18.69 -10.72
CA SER A 128 -7.50 -20.15 -10.54
C SER A 128 -6.15 -20.71 -10.07
N ALA A 129 -5.11 -19.87 -9.97
CA ALA A 129 -3.74 -20.30 -9.71
C ALA A 129 -3.10 -19.51 -8.56
N LEU A 130 -2.37 -20.21 -7.68
CA LEU A 130 -1.56 -19.59 -6.63
C LEU A 130 -0.48 -18.67 -7.24
N PRO A 131 -0.01 -17.63 -6.51
CA PRO A 131 1.03 -16.74 -7.00
C PRO A 131 2.29 -17.51 -7.38
N LEU A 132 3.02 -16.99 -8.38
CA LEU A 132 4.23 -17.63 -8.86
C LEU A 132 5.26 -17.73 -7.73
N PRO A 133 6.03 -18.83 -7.63
CA PRO A 133 6.98 -19.02 -6.54
C PRO A 133 7.95 -17.85 -6.34
N TRP A 134 8.39 -17.20 -7.43
CA TRP A 134 9.32 -16.08 -7.34
C TRP A 134 8.72 -14.81 -6.70
N GLU A 135 7.43 -14.54 -6.92
CA GLU A 135 6.72 -13.42 -6.28
C GLU A 135 6.56 -13.67 -4.79
N PHE A 136 6.24 -14.92 -4.44
CA PHE A 136 6.11 -15.35 -3.05
C PHE A 136 7.45 -15.27 -2.31
N TRP A 137 8.51 -15.85 -2.88
CA TRP A 137 9.82 -15.91 -2.23
C TRP A 137 10.53 -14.55 -2.13
N SER A 138 10.21 -13.61 -3.01
CA SER A 138 10.71 -12.23 -2.90
C SER A 138 9.94 -11.41 -1.85
N THR A 139 8.62 -11.62 -1.73
CA THR A 139 7.76 -10.83 -0.83
C THR A 139 7.76 -11.36 0.61
N ALA A 140 7.80 -12.67 0.80
CA ALA A 140 7.76 -13.32 2.12
C ALA A 140 8.83 -12.80 3.11
N PRO A 141 10.14 -12.72 2.78
CA PRO A 141 11.15 -12.23 3.72
C PRO A 141 10.93 -10.75 4.07
N ILE A 142 10.47 -9.94 3.12
CA ILE A 142 10.13 -8.52 3.33
C ILE A 142 8.99 -8.42 4.34
N ALA A 143 7.95 -9.23 4.18
CA ALA A 143 6.81 -9.25 5.09
C ALA A 143 7.20 -9.70 6.52
N VAL A 144 8.09 -10.69 6.65
CA VAL A 144 8.60 -11.15 7.96
C VAL A 144 9.39 -10.04 8.64
N LEU A 145 10.35 -9.43 7.94
CA LEU A 145 11.16 -8.34 8.49
C LEU A 145 10.30 -7.12 8.87
N TYR A 146 9.34 -6.76 8.01
CA TYR A 146 8.37 -5.72 8.31
C TYR A 146 7.60 -6.03 9.59
N THR A 147 7.09 -7.26 9.74
CA THR A 147 6.29 -7.65 10.90
C THR A 147 7.12 -7.57 12.19
N ILE A 148 8.35 -8.07 12.17
CA ILE A 148 9.24 -8.03 13.35
C ILE A 148 9.55 -6.57 13.73
N ALA A 149 9.97 -5.75 12.77
CA ALA A 149 10.28 -4.33 13.01
C ALA A 149 9.05 -3.57 13.51
N ARG A 150 7.87 -3.87 12.96
CA ARG A 150 6.61 -3.25 13.32
C ARG A 150 6.15 -3.62 14.73
N LEU A 151 6.27 -4.89 15.10
CA LEU A 151 5.95 -5.35 16.46
C LEU A 151 6.87 -4.67 17.48
N TYR A 152 8.17 -4.56 17.17
CA TYR A 152 9.11 -3.85 18.03
C TYR A 152 8.72 -2.38 18.23
N GLN A 153 8.43 -1.62 17.16
CA GLN A 153 8.03 -0.21 17.30
C GLN A 153 6.72 -0.05 18.08
N LEU A 154 5.77 -0.96 17.89
CA LEU A 154 4.49 -0.92 18.59
C LEU A 154 4.71 -1.14 20.10
N VAL A 155 5.48 -2.16 20.48
CA VAL A 155 5.85 -2.41 21.88
C VAL A 155 6.70 -1.26 22.45
N GLY A 156 7.63 -0.72 21.67
CA GLY A 156 8.44 0.46 22.00
C GLY A 156 7.58 1.70 22.31
N GLY A 157 6.53 1.92 21.53
CA GLY A 157 5.56 2.99 21.77
C GLY A 157 4.84 2.85 23.11
N PHE A 158 4.39 1.64 23.45
CA PHE A 158 3.71 1.39 24.74
C PHE A 158 4.65 1.47 25.93
N THR A 159 5.87 0.93 25.80
CA THR A 159 6.87 1.00 26.88
C THR A 159 7.31 2.43 27.17
N GLY A 160 7.34 3.31 26.17
CA GLY A 160 7.56 4.74 26.35
C GLY A 160 6.52 5.45 27.24
N LEU A 161 5.28 4.92 27.34
CA LEU A 161 4.25 5.49 28.22
C LEU A 161 4.58 5.33 29.71
N ARG A 162 5.55 4.47 30.08
CA ARG A 162 5.98 4.27 31.46
C ARG A 162 6.64 5.53 32.05
N GLU A 163 7.22 6.37 31.20
CA GLU A 163 8.00 7.55 31.62
C GLU A 163 7.32 8.86 31.18
N ILE A 164 5.98 8.89 31.23
CA ILE A 164 5.22 10.10 30.98
C ILE A 164 5.58 11.16 32.02
N ASP A 165 5.94 12.34 31.51
CA ASP A 165 6.24 13.52 32.33
C ASP A 165 5.00 13.92 33.16
N ALA A 166 5.22 14.34 34.40
CA ALA A 166 4.16 14.70 35.33
C ALA A 166 3.26 15.83 34.79
N SER A 167 3.81 16.66 33.90
CA SER A 167 3.09 17.71 33.17
C SER A 167 1.90 17.19 32.35
N ALA A 168 1.92 15.94 31.90
CA ALA A 168 0.80 15.34 31.16
C ALA A 168 -0.45 15.06 32.03
N PHE A 169 -0.30 15.00 33.35
CA PHE A 169 -1.40 14.85 34.30
C PHE A 169 -1.97 16.20 34.76
N VAL A 170 -1.34 17.31 34.37
CA VAL A 170 -1.85 18.65 34.69
C VAL A 170 -3.12 18.89 33.88
N GLN A 171 -4.18 19.28 34.57
CA GLN A 171 -5.45 19.59 33.94
C GLN A 171 -5.26 20.80 32.99
N VAL A 172 -5.61 20.61 31.72
CA VAL A 172 -5.64 21.70 30.75
C VAL A 172 -6.77 22.65 31.12
N GLU A 173 -6.44 23.89 31.45
CA GLU A 173 -7.41 24.98 31.62
C GLU A 173 -7.98 25.40 30.27
N TRP A 174 -8.99 24.66 29.80
CA TRP A 174 -9.71 24.96 28.57
C TRP A 174 -10.36 26.35 28.59
N SER A 175 -10.69 26.85 29.79
CA SER A 175 -11.15 28.22 30.04
C SER A 175 -10.26 29.25 29.36
N ALA A 176 -8.92 29.14 29.51
CA ALA A 176 -7.97 30.12 28.99
C ALA A 176 -7.93 30.24 27.45
N TYR A 177 -8.47 29.26 26.73
CA TYR A 177 -8.49 29.23 25.25
C TYR A 177 -9.84 29.65 24.66
N LEU A 178 -10.88 29.77 25.50
CA LEU A 178 -12.18 30.28 25.06
C LEU A 178 -12.15 31.81 25.11
N PRO A 179 -12.47 32.52 24.02
CA PRO A 179 -12.51 33.97 24.04
C PRO A 179 -13.52 34.44 25.09
N HIS A 180 -13.02 35.19 26.08
CA HIS A 180 -13.85 35.81 27.10
C HIS A 180 -14.53 37.03 26.47
N ALA A 181 -15.85 36.97 26.38
CA ALA A 181 -16.68 38.10 25.95
C ALA A 181 -16.96 39.05 27.12
#